data_AF-A0A1Q8LBK4-F1
#
_entry.id   AF-A0A1Q8LBK4-F1
#
_cell.length_a   1.000
_cell.length_b   1.000
_cell.length_c   1.000
_cell.angle_alpha   90.00
_cell.angle_beta   90.00
_cell.angle_gamma   90.00
#
_symmetry.space_group_name_H-M   'P 1'
#
loop_
_entity.id
_entity.type
_entity.pdbx_description
1 polymer ?
#
loop_
_entity_poly.entity_id
_entity_poly.type
_entity_poly.pdbx_seq_one_letter_code
_entity_poly.pdbx_strand_id
1 'polypeptide(L)'
;MDDIWLDVQAWQPLRGVLHRMTEIQCDAPDPLPDGFDEWHDWAEACLLEVALRDGWQHGRYAYTIQERDTTGHPVREIGKDIWDYEEPAREPTG
;
A
#
# COMPACT_ATOMS: atom_id res chain seq x y z
N MET A 1 -2.65 -5.87 -19.17
CA MET A 1 -2.92 -6.01 -17.74
C MET A 1 -3.05 -4.61 -17.23
N ASP A 2 -4.16 -4.30 -16.55
CA ASP A 2 -4.32 -3.02 -15.88
C ASP A 2 -3.48 -3.08 -14.61
N ASP A 3 -2.46 -2.22 -14.54
CA ASP A 3 -1.58 -2.13 -13.37
C ASP A 3 -2.21 -1.17 -12.35
N ILE A 4 -2.37 -1.65 -11.12
CA ILE A 4 -2.80 -0.83 -10.00
C ILE A 4 -1.59 -0.42 -9.18
N TRP A 5 -1.54 0.85 -8.84
CA TRP A 5 -0.44 1.44 -8.10
C TRP A 5 -0.88 1.84 -6.69
N LEU A 6 -0.03 1.55 -5.72
CA LEU A 6 -0.14 2.00 -4.34
C LEU A 6 0.96 3.04 -4.09
N ASP A 7 0.58 4.31 -3.94
CA ASP A 7 1.50 5.34 -3.46
C ASP A 7 1.49 5.32 -1.94
N VAL A 8 2.64 5.09 -1.32
CA VAL A 8 2.74 4.90 0.13
C VAL A 8 3.53 6.03 0.75
N GLN A 9 2.98 6.58 1.82
CA GLN A 9 3.55 7.69 2.57
C GLN A 9 3.67 7.29 4.03
N ALA A 10 4.87 7.45 4.59
CA ALA A 10 5.11 7.18 6.00
C ALA A 10 4.92 8.46 6.82
N TRP A 11 4.27 8.34 7.98
CA TRP A 11 4.23 9.44 8.94
C TRP A 11 5.59 9.62 9.61
N GLN A 12 6.23 10.77 9.43
CA GLN A 12 7.49 11.07 10.12
C GLN A 12 7.25 11.98 11.33
N PRO A 13 7.32 11.45 12.58
CA PRO A 13 7.00 12.23 13.78
C PRO A 13 7.92 13.42 14.00
N LEU A 14 9.18 13.34 13.53
CA LEU A 14 10.15 14.43 13.64
C LEU A 14 9.84 15.64 12.75
N ARG A 15 8.99 15.46 11.72
CA ARG A 15 8.64 16.50 10.75
C ARG A 15 7.16 16.88 10.77
N GLY A 16 6.31 16.08 11.42
CA GLY A 16 4.87 16.33 11.54
C GLY A 16 4.13 16.29 10.19
N VAL A 17 4.71 15.66 9.17
CA VAL A 17 4.15 15.56 7.83
C VAL A 17 4.31 14.15 7.26
N LEU A 18 3.42 13.79 6.33
CA LEU A 18 3.54 12.59 5.51
C LEU A 18 4.66 12.75 4.50
N HIS A 19 5.56 11.77 4.44
CA HIS A 19 6.61 11.72 3.45
C HIS A 19 6.39 10.55 2.51
N ARG A 20 6.48 10.80 1.21
CA ARG A 20 6.49 9.75 0.20
C ARG A 20 7.60 8.75 0.52
N MET A 21 7.20 7.51 0.74
CA MET A 21 8.10 6.43 1.09
C MET A 21 8.43 5.60 -0.14
N THR A 22 7.40 5.07 -0.81
CA THR A 22 7.59 4.22 -1.98
C THR A 22 6.33 4.17 -2.85
N GLU A 23 6.48 3.59 -4.02
CA GLU A 23 5.42 3.31 -4.99
C GLU A 23 5.45 1.82 -5.30
N ILE A 24 4.30 1.16 -5.15
CA ILE A 24 4.19 -0.28 -5.38
C ILE A 24 3.31 -0.49 -6.60
N GLN A 25 3.82 -1.24 -7.56
CA GLN A 25 3.06 -1.71 -8.71
C GLN A 25 2.54 -3.12 -8.42
N CYS A 26 1.23 -3.31 -8.56
CA CYS A 26 0.56 -4.58 -8.38
C CYS A 26 -0.34 -4.86 -9.58
N ASP A 27 -0.44 -6.12 -9.97
CA ASP A 27 -1.46 -6.55 -10.94
C ASP A 27 -2.85 -6.30 -10.35
N ALA A 28 -3.79 -5.82 -11.19
CA ALA A 28 -5.19 -5.70 -10.79
C ALA A 28 -5.73 -7.07 -10.33
N PRO A 29 -6.48 -7.12 -9.21
CA PRO A 29 -7.10 -8.37 -8.78
C PRO A 29 -8.14 -8.86 -9.79
N ASP A 30 -8.23 -10.18 -9.94
CA ASP A 30 -9.23 -10.88 -10.76
C ASP A 30 -10.00 -11.88 -9.88
N PRO A 31 -11.31 -11.68 -9.64
CA PRO A 31 -12.16 -10.61 -10.19
C PRO A 31 -11.85 -9.22 -9.63
N LEU A 32 -12.20 -8.18 -10.38
CA LEU A 32 -12.10 -6.81 -9.89
C LEU A 32 -13.03 -6.61 -8.68
N PRO A 33 -12.58 -5.89 -7.64
CA PRO A 33 -13.35 -5.68 -6.44
C PRO A 33 -14.49 -4.70 -6.73
N ASP A 34 -15.68 -4.98 -6.21
CA ASP A 34 -16.89 -4.21 -6.51
C ASP A 34 -16.99 -2.98 -5.59
N GLY A 35 -16.43 -3.08 -4.38
CA GLY A 35 -16.45 -2.05 -3.34
C GLY A 35 -15.06 -1.63 -2.82
N PHE A 36 -15.03 -0.48 -2.14
CA PHE A 36 -13.80 0.05 -1.55
C PHE A 36 -13.25 -0.83 -0.43
N ASP A 37 -14.10 -1.49 0.36
CA ASP A 37 -13.65 -2.43 1.40
C ASP A 37 -12.83 -3.59 0.81
N GLU A 38 -13.25 -4.15 -0.32
CA GLU A 38 -12.48 -5.22 -0.99
C GLU A 38 -11.17 -4.69 -1.60
N TRP A 39 -11.16 -3.44 -2.09
CA TRP A 39 -9.93 -2.76 -2.51
C TRP A 39 -8.98 -2.49 -1.34
N HIS A 40 -9.52 -2.21 -0.15
CA HIS A 40 -8.76 -2.01 1.08
C HIS A 40 -8.07 -3.31 1.50
N ASP A 41 -8.82 -4.42 1.61
CA ASP A 41 -8.27 -5.75 1.93
C ASP A 41 -7.16 -6.16 0.93
N TRP A 42 -7.39 -5.95 -0.37
CA TRP A 42 -6.40 -6.23 -1.40
C TRP A 42 -5.14 -5.36 -1.25
N ALA A 43 -5.30 -4.06 -1.01
CA ALA A 43 -4.18 -3.13 -0.88
C ALA A 43 -3.33 -3.47 0.36
N GLU A 44 -3.97 -3.78 1.49
CA GLU A 44 -3.27 -4.21 2.70
C GLU A 44 -2.47 -5.50 2.48
N ALA A 45 -3.01 -6.47 1.75
CA ALA A 45 -2.28 -7.69 1.40
C ALA A 45 -1.01 -7.39 0.58
N CYS A 46 -1.13 -6.56 -0.46
CA CYS A 46 0.02 -6.13 -1.27
C CYS A 46 1.04 -5.33 -0.45
N LEU A 47 0.58 -4.44 0.43
CA LEU A 47 1.43 -3.66 1.33
C LEU A 47 2.19 -4.56 2.29
N LEU A 48 1.54 -5.58 2.86
CA LEU A 48 2.14 -6.54 3.78
C LEU A 48 3.26 -7.34 3.11
N GLU A 49 3.05 -7.85 1.90
CA GLU A 49 4.07 -8.59 1.16
C GLU A 49 5.33 -7.74 0.93
N VAL A 50 5.15 -6.49 0.51
CA VAL A 50 6.26 -5.54 0.29
C VAL A 50 6.91 -5.14 1.61
N ALA A 51 6.13 -4.84 2.65
CA ALA A 51 6.63 -4.45 3.96
C ALA A 51 7.51 -5.55 4.58
N LEU A 52 7.11 -6.81 4.45
CA LEU A 52 7.89 -7.96 4.89
C LEU A 52 9.15 -8.16 4.06
N ARG A 53 9.05 -8.03 2.72
CA ARG A 53 10.18 -8.19 1.80
C ARG A 53 11.25 -7.10 2.00
N ASP A 54 10.81 -5.86 2.15
CA ASP A 54 11.66 -4.67 2.24
C ASP A 54 12.00 -4.27 3.70
N GLY A 55 11.49 -5.02 4.69
CA GLY A 55 11.83 -4.84 6.11
C GLY A 55 11.34 -3.52 6.71
N TRP A 56 10.10 -3.14 6.41
CA TRP A 56 9.51 -1.89 6.89
C TRP A 56 9.38 -1.87 8.41
N GLN A 57 9.45 -0.67 8.97
CA GLN A 57 9.28 -0.49 10.41
C GLN A 57 7.80 -0.52 10.78
N HIS A 58 7.48 -0.96 12.00
CA HIS A 58 6.13 -0.86 12.53
C HIS A 58 5.68 0.62 12.58
N GLY A 59 4.41 0.86 12.30
CA GLY A 59 3.84 2.20 12.36
C GLY A 59 2.75 2.47 11.33
N ARG A 60 2.42 3.74 11.18
CA ARG A 60 1.29 4.19 10.38
C ARG A 60 1.73 4.71 9.01
N TYR A 61 1.12 4.14 7.99
CA TYR A 61 1.36 4.44 6.58
C TYR A 61 0.05 4.91 5.92
N ALA A 62 0.09 6.03 5.23
CA ALA A 62 -1.00 6.42 4.33
C ALA A 62 -0.74 5.80 2.96
N TYR A 63 -1.78 5.29 2.33
CA TYR A 63 -1.66 4.74 0.98
C TYR A 63 -2.80 5.20 0.07
N THR A 64 -2.50 5.33 -1.22
CA THR A 64 -3.47 5.70 -2.26
C THR A 64 -3.46 4.66 -3.37
N ILE A 65 -4.63 4.05 -3.60
CA ILE A 65 -4.91 3.10 -4.68
C ILE A 65 -5.28 3.88 -5.93
N GLN A 66 -4.52 3.69 -7.00
CA GLN A 66 -4.73 4.42 -8.25
C GLN A 66 -4.35 3.63 -9.49
N GLU A 67 -5.08 3.86 -10.57
CA GLU A 67 -4.70 3.42 -11.91
C GLU A 67 -3.75 4.46 -12.51
N ARG A 68 -2.72 4.00 -13.22
CA ARG A 68 -1.79 4.87 -13.94
C ARG A 68 -1.75 4.54 -15.42
N ASP A 69 -1.55 5.54 -16.26
CA ASP A 69 -1.33 5.28 -17.68
C ASP A 69 0.11 4.82 -17.96
N THR A 70 0.39 4.46 -19.21
CA THR A 70 1.71 4.00 -19.67
C THR A 70 2.87 4.99 -19.47
N THR A 71 2.57 6.26 -19.22
CA THR A 71 3.55 7.33 -18.90
C THR A 71 3.77 7.49 -17.40
N GLY A 72 3.06 6.72 -16.56
CA GLY A 72 3.18 6.73 -15.11
C GLY A 72 2.37 7.81 -14.41
N HIS A 73 1.49 8.53 -15.11
CA HIS A 73 0.62 9.51 -14.46
C HIS A 73 -0.65 8.86 -13.90
N PRO A 74 -1.13 9.31 -12.73
CA PRO A 74 -2.40 8.83 -12.19
C PRO A 74 -3.56 9.26 -13.09
N VAL A 75 -4.30 8.27 -13.59
CA VAL A 75 -5.51 8.50 -14.40
C VAL A 75 -6.77 8.41 -13.56
N ARG A 76 -6.77 7.59 -12.51
CA ARG A 76 -7.92 7.41 -11.62
C ARG A 76 -7.48 7.05 -10.21
N GLU A 77 -7.92 7.83 -9.23
CA GLU A 77 -7.85 7.45 -7.80
C GLU A 77 -9.05 6.54 -7.50
N ILE A 78 -8.79 5.31 -7.05
CA ILE A 78 -9.81 4.36 -6.62
C ILE A 78 -10.18 4.64 -5.16
N GLY A 79 -9.18 4.91 -4.33
CA GLY A 79 -9.38 5.34 -2.95
C GLY A 79 -8.06 5.49 -2.20
N LYS A 80 -8.15 5.87 -0.93
CA LYS A 80 -7.01 6.04 -0.05
C LYS A 80 -7.42 5.74 1.39
N ASP A 81 -6.49 5.18 2.14
CA ASP A 81 -6.70 4.91 3.56
C ASP A 81 -5.39 4.93 4.35
N ILE A 82 -5.47 4.58 5.63
CA ILE A 82 -4.38 4.58 6.57
C ILE A 82 -4.19 3.15 7.07
N TRP A 83 -3.05 2.56 6.74
CA TRP A 83 -2.64 1.25 7.22
C TRP A 83 -1.79 1.36 8.48
N ASP A 84 -2.21 0.68 9.55
CA ASP A 84 -1.42 0.54 10.77
C ASP A 84 -0.67 -0.80 10.69
N TYR A 85 0.62 -0.73 10.34
CA TYR A 85 1.44 -1.93 10.18
C TYR A 85 2.07 -2.33 11.51
N GLU A 86 1.64 -3.46 12.02
CA GLU A 86 2.29 -4.18 13.10
C GLU A 86 3.08 -5.35 12.49
N GLU A 87 4.39 -5.43 12.75
CA GLU A 87 5.17 -6.59 12.27
C GLU A 87 4.53 -7.85 12.85
N PRO A 88 4.19 -8.86 12.02
CA PRO A 88 3.64 -10.10 12.53
C PRO A 88 4.67 -10.70 13.50
N ALA A 89 4.21 -11.01 14.72
CA ALA A 89 5.08 -11.50 15.78
C ALA A 89 5.94 -12.64 15.24
N ARG A 90 7.26 -12.40 15.10
CA ARG A 90 8.21 -13.46 14.76
C ARG A 90 8.09 -14.53 15.83
N GLU A 91 7.50 -15.68 15.48
CA GLU A 91 7.55 -16.85 16.34
C GLU A 91 9.03 -17.17 16.61
N PRO A 92 9.49 -17.20 17.87
CA PRO A 92 10.86 -17.54 18.16
C PRO A 92 11.08 -18.99 17.72
N THR A 93 11.88 -19.18 16.68
CA THR A 93 12.38 -20.51 16.31
C THR A 93 13.31 -20.94 17.43
N GLY A 94 12.78 -21.75 18.36
CA GLY A 94 13.54 -22.41 19.42
C GLY A 94 14.37 -23.57 18.92
#